data_AF-A0A1X7JKZ5-F1
#
_entry.id   AF-A0A1X7JKZ5-F1
#
_cell.length_a   1.000
_cell.length_b   1.000
_cell.length_c   1.000
_cell.angle_alpha   90.00
_cell.angle_beta   90.00
_cell.angle_gamma   90.00
#
_symmetry.space_group_name_H-M   'P 1'
#
loop_
_entity.id
_entity.type
_entity.pdbx_description
1 polymer ?
#
loop_
_entity_poly.entity_id
_entity_poly.type
_entity_poly.pdbx_seq_one_letter_code
_entity_poly.pdbx_strand_id
1 'polypeptide(L)'
;MKKLLFLILILNFESALSQENVIESFSNLEELKIRANQGGLEKYIKFDKANSKVINERLNLDYKYLEQGNNAVYPASTKLIVTKLNKNSSKKYFITWGAINGPSRGFAIFEAKEPYKILGVIYSSKIIVPGNGFIYSIEREDHNFYVKKKYVTDNDSISEVKQPYYGVNIDSYALEAITIYEDESLTKSIAVIPKQGAIKVLVAKESNEYESKYLVQSSFGLVGWTKIKAAQYRSMSVEGIYYYGD
;
A
#
# COMPACT_ATOMS: atom_id res chain seq x y z
N MET A 1 -53.36 6.86 18.15
CA MET A 1 -52.31 6.29 17.27
C MET A 1 -51.17 7.30 17.12
N LYS A 2 -50.08 7.16 17.89
CA LYS A 2 -48.86 7.95 17.74
C LYS A 2 -48.00 7.28 16.66
N LYS A 3 -47.78 7.93 15.52
CA LYS A 3 -46.85 7.43 14.50
C LYS A 3 -45.42 7.71 14.95
N LEU A 4 -44.68 6.62 15.07
CA LEU A 4 -43.27 6.48 15.37
C LEU A 4 -42.46 7.03 14.18
N LEU A 5 -41.63 8.06 14.39
CA LEU A 5 -40.63 8.49 13.41
C LEU A 5 -39.34 7.73 13.73
N PHE A 6 -39.07 6.66 12.97
CA PHE A 6 -37.79 5.95 13.00
C PHE A 6 -36.82 6.73 12.11
N LEU A 7 -35.98 7.56 12.72
CA LEU A 7 -34.84 8.17 12.04
C LEU A 7 -33.74 7.10 11.95
N ILE A 8 -33.68 6.37 10.82
CA ILE A 8 -32.59 5.44 10.55
C ILE A 8 -31.36 6.29 10.21
N LEU A 9 -30.45 6.39 11.16
CA LEU A 9 -29.11 6.95 10.98
C LEU A 9 -28.29 5.95 10.14
N ILE A 10 -28.25 6.15 8.82
CA ILE A 10 -27.31 5.44 7.95
C ILE A 10 -25.95 6.10 8.19
N LEU A 11 -25.20 5.60 9.18
CA LEU A 11 -23.79 5.96 9.33
C LEU A 11 -23.01 5.23 8.24
N ASN A 12 -22.52 6.03 7.30
CA ASN A 12 -21.78 5.64 6.11
C ASN A 12 -20.59 4.71 6.44
N PHE A 13 -20.64 3.49 5.89
CA PHE A 13 -19.50 2.58 5.79
C PHE A 13 -18.52 2.96 4.64
N GLU A 14 -18.62 4.19 4.11
CA GLU A 14 -17.87 4.62 2.91
C GLU A 14 -16.38 4.93 3.15
N SER A 15 -15.97 5.19 4.39
CA SER A 15 -14.59 5.58 4.70
C SER A 15 -13.55 4.49 4.39
N ALA A 16 -13.93 3.21 4.51
CA ALA A 16 -13.07 2.09 4.15
C ALA A 16 -12.95 1.89 2.62
N LEU A 17 -14.03 2.17 1.87
CA LEU A 17 -14.06 2.02 0.40
C LEU A 17 -13.28 3.13 -0.31
N SER A 18 -13.21 4.33 0.26
CA SER A 18 -12.49 5.47 -0.31
C SER A 18 -10.99 5.22 -0.53
N GLN A 19 -10.34 4.39 0.29
CA GLN A 19 -8.90 4.14 0.17
C GLN A 19 -8.53 3.21 -1.00
N GLU A 20 -9.45 2.35 -1.43
CA GLU A 20 -9.20 1.38 -2.51
C GLU A 20 -9.40 1.97 -3.92
N ASN A 21 -10.06 3.13 -4.04
CA ASN A 21 -10.41 3.77 -5.32
C ASN A 21 -9.21 4.34 -6.12
N VAL A 22 -7.97 4.06 -5.72
CA VAL A 22 -6.73 4.57 -6.35
C VAL A 22 -6.35 3.79 -7.62
N ILE A 23 -7.13 2.78 -8.00
CA ILE A 23 -6.78 1.84 -9.08
C ILE A 23 -7.13 2.36 -10.49
N GLU A 24 -7.89 3.45 -10.62
CA GLU A 24 -8.27 3.99 -11.94
C GLU A 24 -7.06 4.36 -12.82
N SER A 25 -5.97 4.85 -12.20
CA SER A 25 -4.75 5.27 -12.91
C SER A 25 -4.02 4.13 -13.65
N PHE A 26 -4.39 2.87 -13.38
CA PHE A 26 -3.84 1.68 -14.04
C PHE A 26 -4.94 0.75 -14.57
N SER A 27 -6.10 1.31 -14.90
CA SER A 27 -7.26 0.58 -15.44
C SER A 27 -6.98 -0.14 -16.76
N ASN A 28 -5.98 0.32 -17.52
CA ASN A 28 -5.55 -0.29 -18.78
C ASN A 28 -4.66 -1.54 -18.61
N LEU A 29 -4.24 -1.87 -17.38
CA LEU A 29 -3.40 -3.04 -17.11
C LEU A 29 -4.24 -4.29 -16.86
N GLU A 30 -3.69 -5.46 -17.22
CA GLU A 30 -4.30 -6.74 -16.89
C GLU A 30 -4.02 -7.08 -15.42
N GLU A 31 -4.99 -7.69 -14.75
CA GLU A 31 -4.90 -8.06 -13.34
C GLU A 31 -4.89 -9.58 -13.19
N LEU A 32 -3.90 -10.10 -12.45
CA LEU A 32 -3.88 -11.48 -11.99
C LEU A 32 -4.09 -11.50 -10.48
N LYS A 33 -5.28 -11.93 -10.06
CA LYS A 33 -5.60 -12.18 -8.66
C LYS A 33 -4.86 -13.42 -8.15
N ILE A 34 -4.31 -13.32 -6.95
CA ILE A 34 -3.56 -14.38 -6.28
C ILE A 34 -4.48 -15.00 -5.25
N ARG A 35 -4.76 -16.31 -5.38
CA ARG A 35 -5.65 -17.01 -4.43
C ARG A 35 -5.03 -16.99 -3.03
N ALA A 36 -5.70 -16.35 -2.09
CA ALA A 36 -5.41 -16.49 -0.67
C ALA A 36 -6.19 -17.68 -0.11
N ASN A 37 -5.52 -18.54 0.66
CA ASN A 37 -6.18 -19.76 1.15
C ASN A 37 -7.28 -19.50 2.19
N GLN A 38 -7.28 -18.37 2.92
CA GLN A 38 -8.37 -17.95 3.82
C GLN A 38 -8.35 -16.42 4.04
N GLY A 39 -9.47 -15.86 4.53
CA GLY A 39 -9.78 -14.43 4.63
C GLY A 39 -8.61 -13.52 5.03
N GLY A 40 -8.30 -12.57 4.16
CA GLY A 40 -7.27 -11.55 4.33
C GLY A 40 -7.30 -10.57 3.17
N LEU A 41 -6.42 -9.57 3.20
CA LEU A 41 -6.35 -8.54 2.15
C LEU A 41 -6.25 -9.16 0.75
N GLU A 42 -6.94 -8.54 -0.21
CA GLU A 42 -6.83 -8.90 -1.62
C GLU A 42 -5.38 -8.85 -2.08
N LYS A 43 -4.97 -9.86 -2.85
CA LYS A 43 -3.61 -9.98 -3.39
C LYS A 43 -3.67 -10.06 -4.90
N TYR A 44 -2.90 -9.22 -5.58
CA TYR A 44 -2.86 -9.23 -7.03
C TYR A 44 -1.56 -8.65 -7.57
N ILE A 45 -1.31 -8.95 -8.84
CA ILE A 45 -0.39 -8.21 -9.68
C ILE A 45 -1.15 -7.60 -10.85
N LYS A 46 -0.99 -6.30 -11.08
CA LYS A 46 -1.37 -5.65 -12.34
C LYS A 46 -0.16 -5.52 -13.24
N PHE A 47 -0.31 -5.79 -14.53
CA PHE A 47 0.80 -5.77 -15.47
C PHE A 47 0.38 -5.36 -16.88
N ASP A 48 1.35 -4.83 -17.63
CA ASP A 48 1.18 -4.57 -19.07
C ASP A 48 1.19 -5.90 -19.83
N LYS A 49 0.03 -6.28 -20.38
CA LYS A 49 -0.19 -7.51 -21.15
C LYS A 49 0.68 -7.60 -22.40
N ALA A 50 0.98 -6.47 -23.05
CA ALA A 50 1.82 -6.48 -24.25
C ALA A 50 3.29 -6.87 -23.95
N ASN A 51 3.73 -6.63 -22.70
CA ASN A 51 5.10 -6.86 -22.26
C ASN A 51 5.25 -8.03 -21.27
N SER A 52 4.16 -8.74 -20.98
CA SER A 52 4.13 -9.75 -19.94
C SER A 52 3.47 -11.04 -20.42
N LYS A 53 3.89 -12.16 -19.84
CA LYS A 53 3.28 -13.47 -20.01
C LYS A 53 2.95 -14.04 -18.63
N VAL A 54 1.69 -14.43 -18.44
CA VAL A 54 1.27 -15.20 -17.27
C VAL A 54 1.83 -16.61 -17.34
N ILE A 55 2.39 -17.08 -16.23
CA ILE A 55 2.95 -18.42 -16.06
C ILE A 55 2.10 -19.18 -15.05
N ASN A 56 1.97 -18.63 -13.85
CA ASN A 56 1.20 -19.22 -12.74
C ASN A 56 1.57 -20.67 -12.43
N GLU A 57 2.86 -20.91 -12.20
CA GLU A 57 3.43 -22.22 -11.89
C GLU A 57 4.18 -22.19 -10.56
N ARG A 58 4.36 -23.34 -9.91
CA ARG A 58 5.19 -23.43 -8.70
C ARG A 58 6.64 -23.04 -9.03
N LEU A 59 7.26 -22.26 -8.15
CA LEU A 59 8.69 -21.96 -8.24
C LEU A 59 9.49 -23.25 -8.02
N ASN A 60 10.20 -23.68 -9.07
CA ASN A 60 11.08 -24.85 -9.01
C ASN A 60 12.54 -24.38 -9.04
N LEU A 61 13.09 -24.10 -7.85
CA LEU A 61 14.49 -23.75 -7.65
C LEU A 61 15.06 -24.62 -6.53
N ASP A 62 16.34 -24.98 -6.65
CA ASP A 62 17.10 -25.66 -5.59
C ASP A 62 17.20 -24.73 -4.36
N TYR A 63 17.07 -25.31 -3.17
CA TYR A 63 17.12 -24.63 -1.88
C TYR A 63 18.36 -23.74 -1.72
N LYS A 64 19.51 -24.13 -2.28
CA LYS A 64 20.73 -23.29 -2.19
C LYS A 64 20.62 -21.92 -2.88
N TYR A 65 19.64 -21.74 -3.77
CA TYR A 65 19.42 -20.47 -4.50
C TYR A 65 18.29 -19.64 -3.90
N LEU A 66 17.63 -20.15 -2.85
CA LEU A 66 16.47 -19.52 -2.23
C LEU A 66 16.84 -18.44 -1.22
N GLU A 67 18.12 -18.30 -0.87
CA GLU A 67 18.62 -17.28 0.06
C GLU A 67 19.86 -16.59 -0.53
N GLN A 68 19.80 -15.27 -0.69
CA GLN A 68 20.85 -14.44 -1.28
C GLN A 68 20.92 -13.10 -0.54
N GLY A 69 21.96 -12.93 0.28
CA GLY A 69 22.10 -11.76 1.13
C GLY A 69 20.90 -11.62 2.08
N ASN A 70 20.21 -10.49 2.02
CA ASN A 70 19.01 -10.22 2.82
C ASN A 70 17.70 -10.64 2.14
N ASN A 71 17.77 -11.40 1.04
CA ASN A 71 16.60 -11.85 0.29
C ASN A 71 16.47 -13.36 0.37
N ALA A 72 15.34 -13.84 0.88
CA ALA A 72 14.98 -15.24 0.92
C ALA A 72 13.60 -15.45 0.30
N VAL A 73 13.42 -16.55 -0.45
CA VAL A 73 12.18 -16.92 -1.13
C VAL A 73 11.92 -18.40 -0.87
N TYR A 74 10.73 -18.77 -0.39
CA TYR A 74 10.47 -20.18 -0.06
C TYR A 74 10.05 -21.00 -1.29
N PRO A 75 10.32 -22.32 -1.33
CA PRO A 75 10.02 -23.18 -2.48
C PRO A 75 8.52 -23.46 -2.71
N ALA A 76 7.65 -23.00 -1.80
CA ALA A 76 6.20 -23.01 -1.99
C ALA A 76 5.70 -21.78 -2.77
N SER A 77 6.59 -20.86 -3.17
CA SER A 77 6.23 -19.67 -3.93
C SER A 77 5.71 -20.03 -5.33
N THR A 78 4.84 -19.17 -5.86
CA THR A 78 4.27 -19.30 -7.21
C THR A 78 4.93 -18.27 -8.12
N LYS A 79 5.49 -18.71 -9.24
CA LYS A 79 5.93 -17.85 -10.34
C LYS A 79 4.70 -17.35 -11.09
N LEU A 80 4.42 -16.06 -10.98
CA LEU A 80 3.21 -15.45 -11.51
C LEU A 80 3.35 -15.08 -12.99
N ILE A 81 4.32 -14.21 -13.29
CA ILE A 81 4.54 -13.67 -14.64
C ILE A 81 6.02 -13.65 -15.01
N VAL A 82 6.29 -13.64 -16.31
CA VAL A 82 7.53 -13.11 -16.90
C VAL A 82 7.21 -11.81 -17.60
N THR A 83 7.99 -10.76 -17.36
CA THR A 83 7.70 -9.41 -17.84
C THR A 83 8.95 -8.60 -18.16
N LYS A 84 8.79 -7.54 -18.94
CA LYS A 84 9.76 -6.44 -19.04
C LYS A 84 9.32 -5.32 -18.11
N LEU A 85 10.18 -4.91 -17.17
CA LEU A 85 9.88 -3.76 -16.33
C LEU A 85 9.89 -2.45 -17.12
N ASN A 86 10.72 -2.36 -18.17
CA ASN A 86 10.73 -1.27 -19.14
C ASN A 86 10.48 -1.84 -20.55
N LYS A 87 9.43 -1.40 -21.23
CA LYS A 87 9.05 -1.86 -22.58
C LYS A 87 10.16 -1.70 -23.62
N ASN A 88 11.02 -0.68 -23.45
CA ASN A 88 12.14 -0.40 -24.34
C ASN A 88 13.39 -1.27 -24.03
N SER A 89 13.39 -2.00 -22.91
CA SER A 89 14.47 -2.89 -22.55
C SER A 89 14.28 -4.29 -23.15
N SER A 90 15.38 -4.99 -23.41
CA SER A 90 15.37 -6.41 -23.72
C SER A 90 15.44 -7.29 -22.46
N LYS A 91 15.80 -6.72 -21.30
CA LYS A 91 15.90 -7.44 -20.03
C LYS A 91 14.50 -7.85 -19.56
N LYS A 92 14.41 -9.13 -19.17
CA LYS A 92 13.19 -9.76 -18.67
C LYS A 92 13.40 -10.20 -17.23
N TYR A 93 12.29 -10.24 -16.52
CA TYR A 93 12.22 -10.61 -15.12
C TYR A 93 11.10 -11.62 -14.95
N PHE A 94 11.20 -12.47 -13.96
CA PHE A 94 10.00 -13.12 -13.45
C PHE A 94 9.71 -12.67 -12.04
N ILE A 95 8.42 -12.64 -11.74
CA ILE A 95 7.89 -12.18 -10.48
C ILE A 95 7.17 -13.34 -9.84
N THR A 96 7.50 -13.61 -8.57
CA THR A 96 6.85 -14.65 -7.78
C THR A 96 6.02 -14.05 -6.67
N TRP A 97 5.13 -14.85 -6.12
CA TRP A 97 4.42 -14.58 -4.86
C TRP A 97 4.60 -15.74 -3.91
N GLY A 98 4.90 -15.46 -2.64
CA GLY A 98 4.99 -16.50 -1.63
C GLY A 98 5.59 -15.98 -0.33
N ALA A 99 6.09 -16.91 0.48
CA ALA A 99 6.83 -16.54 1.67
C ALA A 99 8.21 -16.01 1.28
N ILE A 100 8.59 -14.89 1.91
CA ILE A 100 9.86 -14.20 1.76
C ILE A 100 10.41 -13.88 3.15
N ASN A 101 11.73 -13.98 3.34
CA ASN A 101 12.40 -13.56 4.59
C ASN A 101 11.65 -14.02 5.87
N GLY A 102 11.59 -15.34 6.10
CA GLY A 102 10.82 -15.93 7.19
C GLY A 102 9.34 -16.17 6.83
N PRO A 103 8.40 -15.93 7.76
CA PRO A 103 6.96 -16.18 7.53
C PRO A 103 6.28 -15.08 6.71
N SER A 104 6.96 -13.94 6.50
CA SER A 104 6.44 -12.79 5.78
C SER A 104 6.06 -13.15 4.34
N ARG A 105 5.11 -12.45 3.74
CA ARG A 105 4.72 -12.67 2.35
C ARG A 105 4.97 -11.45 1.50
N GLY A 106 5.26 -11.71 0.23
CA GLY A 106 5.51 -10.64 -0.71
C GLY A 106 5.86 -11.15 -2.10
N PHE A 107 6.33 -10.22 -2.91
CA PHE A 107 6.78 -10.47 -4.26
C PHE A 107 8.29 -10.58 -4.29
N ALA A 108 8.82 -11.58 -5.00
CA ALA A 108 10.25 -11.64 -5.28
C ALA A 108 10.51 -11.47 -6.77
N ILE A 109 11.55 -10.69 -7.08
CA ILE A 109 11.90 -10.29 -8.44
C ILE A 109 13.21 -10.97 -8.82
N PHE A 110 13.19 -11.69 -9.94
CA PHE A 110 14.33 -12.44 -10.43
C PHE A 110 14.71 -11.98 -11.84
N GLU A 111 15.99 -12.09 -12.17
CA GLU A 111 16.45 -11.95 -13.55
C GLU A 111 16.05 -13.18 -14.37
N ALA A 112 15.33 -13.00 -15.48
CA ALA A 112 14.79 -14.15 -16.22
C ALA A 112 15.87 -14.98 -16.94
N LYS A 113 17.03 -14.38 -17.26
CA LYS A 113 18.17 -15.09 -17.87
C LYS A 113 18.97 -15.90 -16.86
N GLU A 114 18.97 -15.46 -15.60
CA GLU A 114 19.66 -16.10 -14.49
C GLU A 114 18.62 -16.39 -13.40
N PRO A 115 17.79 -17.42 -13.59
CA PRO A 115 16.57 -17.57 -12.80
C PRO A 115 16.79 -17.91 -11.33
N TYR A 116 18.03 -18.19 -10.94
CA TYR A 116 18.44 -18.30 -9.55
C TYR A 116 18.69 -16.93 -8.93
N LYS A 117 19.04 -15.87 -9.68
CA LYS A 117 19.44 -14.56 -9.16
C LYS A 117 18.22 -13.77 -8.66
N ILE A 118 18.15 -13.57 -7.34
CA ILE A 118 17.13 -12.73 -6.69
C ILE A 118 17.63 -11.28 -6.70
N LEU A 119 16.94 -10.39 -7.40
CA LEU A 119 17.25 -8.96 -7.38
C LEU A 119 16.71 -8.29 -6.12
N GLY A 120 15.61 -8.83 -5.58
CA GLY A 120 15.15 -8.52 -4.24
C GLY A 120 13.68 -8.81 -4.04
N VAL A 121 13.18 -8.43 -2.89
CA VAL A 121 11.82 -8.71 -2.44
C VAL A 121 11.05 -7.41 -2.14
N ILE A 122 9.75 -7.43 -2.41
CA ILE A 122 8.81 -6.37 -2.08
C ILE A 122 7.79 -6.95 -1.12
N TYR A 123 7.81 -6.47 0.12
CA TYR A 123 6.78 -6.74 1.12
C TYR A 123 5.53 -5.96 0.75
N SER A 124 4.66 -6.60 -0.02
CA SER A 124 3.35 -6.05 -0.28
C SER A 124 2.37 -7.10 -0.77
N SER A 125 1.07 -6.97 -0.51
CA SER A 125 -0.02 -7.78 -1.04
C SER A 125 -0.37 -7.45 -2.50
N LYS A 126 -0.08 -6.23 -2.96
CA LYS A 126 -0.49 -5.74 -4.28
C LYS A 126 0.71 -5.06 -4.97
N ILE A 127 1.04 -5.47 -6.19
CA ILE A 127 2.01 -4.73 -7.03
C ILE A 127 1.47 -4.42 -8.42
N ILE A 128 2.06 -3.40 -9.03
CA ILE A 128 1.69 -2.88 -10.34
C ILE A 128 2.97 -2.74 -11.17
N VAL A 129 2.97 -3.35 -12.37
CA VAL A 129 4.10 -3.39 -13.30
C VAL A 129 3.67 -2.83 -14.67
N PRO A 130 3.68 -1.50 -14.85
CA PRO A 130 3.15 -0.87 -16.05
C PRO A 130 4.09 -0.90 -17.25
N GLY A 131 5.30 -1.46 -17.13
CA GLY A 131 6.28 -1.48 -18.23
C GLY A 131 7.03 -0.16 -18.47
N ASN A 132 7.02 0.77 -17.50
CA ASN A 132 7.65 2.09 -17.59
C ASN A 132 9.02 2.20 -16.89
N GLY A 133 9.59 1.09 -16.44
CA GLY A 133 10.85 1.00 -15.70
C GLY A 133 10.69 0.94 -14.17
N PHE A 134 9.46 1.02 -13.65
CA PHE A 134 9.19 0.97 -12.22
C PHE A 134 8.24 -0.16 -11.85
N ILE A 135 8.29 -0.54 -10.57
CA ILE A 135 7.28 -1.36 -9.90
C ILE A 135 6.64 -0.48 -8.84
N TYR A 136 5.31 -0.54 -8.71
CA TYR A 136 4.60 0.14 -7.63
C TYR A 136 3.99 -0.91 -6.70
N SER A 137 3.92 -0.61 -5.40
CA SER A 137 3.23 -1.45 -4.44
C SER A 137 2.14 -0.68 -3.71
N ILE A 138 1.14 -1.42 -3.22
CA ILE A 138 0.06 -0.91 -2.37
C ILE A 138 -0.04 -1.84 -1.16
N GLU A 139 0.24 -1.32 0.04
CA GLU A 139 0.29 -2.13 1.26
C GLU A 139 -0.52 -1.53 2.41
N ARG A 140 -1.13 -2.39 3.24
CA ARG A 140 -1.90 -1.99 4.43
C ARG A 140 -1.38 -2.62 5.70
N GLU A 141 -0.82 -3.83 5.61
CA GLU A 141 -0.17 -4.56 6.69
C GLU A 141 1.01 -3.75 7.24
N ASP A 142 1.14 -3.76 8.56
CA ASP A 142 2.12 -3.02 9.36
C ASP A 142 2.09 -1.49 9.16
N HIS A 143 0.94 -0.95 8.77
CA HIS A 143 0.73 0.46 8.52
C HIS A 143 -0.55 0.98 9.17
N ASN A 144 -0.72 2.30 9.19
CA ASN A 144 -1.87 3.04 9.75
C ASN A 144 -2.95 3.29 8.68
N PHE A 145 -2.55 3.23 7.41
CA PHE A 145 -3.35 3.48 6.21
C PHE A 145 -2.69 2.74 5.03
N TYR A 146 -3.35 2.72 3.86
CA TYR A 146 -2.73 2.15 2.66
C TYR A 146 -1.52 2.97 2.17
N VAL A 147 -0.34 2.38 2.22
CA VAL A 147 0.92 2.96 1.74
C VAL A 147 1.16 2.58 0.30
N LYS A 148 1.63 3.55 -0.50
CA LYS A 148 1.96 3.35 -1.91
C LYS A 148 3.43 3.65 -2.12
N LYS A 149 4.18 2.67 -2.64
CA LYS A 149 5.63 2.78 -2.82
C LYS A 149 5.99 2.59 -4.29
N LYS A 150 7.15 3.13 -4.66
CA LYS A 150 7.73 3.05 -6.00
C LYS A 150 9.09 2.40 -5.90
N TYR A 151 9.38 1.45 -6.77
CA TYR A 151 10.63 0.73 -6.82
C TYR A 151 11.24 0.84 -8.21
N VAL A 152 12.57 0.84 -8.24
CA VAL A 152 13.38 0.80 -9.46
C VAL A 152 14.37 -0.34 -9.36
N THR A 153 14.69 -0.95 -10.48
CA THR A 153 15.79 -1.92 -10.56
C THR A 153 17.04 -1.23 -11.05
N ASP A 154 18.15 -1.38 -10.31
CA ASP A 154 19.48 -1.31 -10.90
C ASP A 154 19.90 -2.74 -11.30
N ASN A 155 20.97 -2.91 -12.08
CA ASN A 155 21.26 -4.18 -12.75
C ASN A 155 21.26 -5.42 -11.83
N ASP A 156 21.54 -5.24 -10.54
CA ASP A 156 21.74 -6.31 -9.56
C ASP A 156 20.78 -6.24 -8.37
N SER A 157 19.99 -5.17 -8.22
CA SER A 157 19.09 -5.02 -7.09
C SER A 157 17.79 -4.31 -7.43
N ILE A 158 16.81 -4.44 -6.54
CA ILE A 158 15.64 -3.57 -6.50
C ILE A 158 15.72 -2.67 -5.28
N SER A 159 15.45 -1.39 -5.47
CA SER A 159 15.44 -0.39 -4.40
C SER A 159 14.18 0.47 -4.44
N GLU A 160 13.73 0.88 -3.26
CA GLU A 160 12.63 1.82 -3.12
C GLU A 160 13.10 3.24 -3.47
N VAL A 161 12.34 3.92 -4.32
CA VAL A 161 12.48 5.36 -4.56
C VAL A 161 11.78 6.08 -3.40
N LYS A 162 12.55 6.44 -2.36
CA LYS A 162 12.04 7.11 -1.16
C LYS A 162 11.23 8.35 -1.52
N GLN A 163 10.03 8.42 -0.97
CA GLN A 163 9.15 9.59 -1.08
C GLN A 163 9.28 10.44 0.19
N PRO A 164 9.19 11.77 0.10
CA PRO A 164 9.20 12.63 1.28
C PRO A 164 7.93 12.45 2.13
N TYR A 165 6.82 12.06 1.51
CA TYR A 165 5.52 11.88 2.15
C TYR A 165 4.76 10.73 1.50
N TYR A 166 3.85 10.13 2.27
CA TYR A 166 2.89 9.15 1.79
C TYR A 166 1.54 9.81 1.53
N GLY A 167 0.94 9.56 0.37
CA GLY A 167 -0.41 9.99 0.05
C GLY A 167 -1.45 9.13 0.78
N VAL A 168 -2.14 9.73 1.75
CA VAL A 168 -3.15 9.08 2.58
C VAL A 168 -4.52 9.13 1.90
N ASN A 169 -4.98 10.33 1.55
CA ASN A 169 -6.24 10.60 0.84
C ASN A 169 -7.49 9.94 1.47
N ILE A 170 -7.67 10.14 2.78
CA ILE A 170 -8.82 9.62 3.52
C ILE A 170 -9.78 10.75 3.82
N ASP A 171 -11.01 10.66 3.31
CA ASP A 171 -12.14 11.50 3.71
C ASP A 171 -12.86 10.85 4.90
N SER A 172 -12.95 11.56 6.03
CA SER A 172 -13.44 11.00 7.30
C SER A 172 -13.89 12.09 8.28
N TYR A 173 -13.95 11.77 9.57
CA TYR A 173 -14.29 12.69 10.66
C TYR A 173 -13.34 12.56 11.86
N ALA A 174 -13.21 13.66 12.60
CA ALA A 174 -12.40 13.72 13.81
C ALA A 174 -13.12 13.04 14.99
N LEU A 175 -12.39 12.22 15.75
CA LEU A 175 -12.89 11.53 16.95
C LEU A 175 -12.74 12.37 18.22
N GLU A 176 -11.86 13.37 18.16
CA GLU A 176 -11.63 14.44 19.14
C GLU A 176 -11.50 15.79 18.44
N ALA A 177 -11.40 16.90 19.17
CA ALA A 177 -11.10 18.18 18.55
C ALA A 177 -9.64 18.20 18.08
N ILE A 178 -9.40 18.61 16.84
CA ILE A 178 -8.07 18.60 16.21
C ILE A 178 -7.66 20.02 15.85
N THR A 179 -6.57 20.49 16.44
CA THR A 179 -5.94 21.75 16.04
C THR A 179 -5.09 21.51 14.79
N ILE A 180 -5.25 22.38 13.79
CA ILE A 180 -4.42 22.40 12.58
C ILE A 180 -3.46 23.60 12.62
N TYR A 181 -2.23 23.39 12.19
CA TYR A 181 -1.12 24.33 12.29
C TYR A 181 -0.55 24.68 10.92
N GLU A 182 0.14 25.82 10.83
CA GLU A 182 0.73 26.31 9.57
C GLU A 182 1.80 25.37 8.99
N ASP A 183 2.60 24.76 9.85
CA ASP A 183 3.72 23.92 9.45
C ASP A 183 3.94 22.74 10.40
N GLU A 184 4.93 21.89 10.08
CA GLU A 184 5.31 20.72 10.89
C GLU A 184 5.87 21.08 12.28
N SER A 185 6.13 22.36 12.60
CA SER A 185 6.57 22.77 13.96
C SER A 185 5.42 22.72 14.97
N LEU A 186 4.17 22.79 14.50
CA LEU A 186 2.95 22.76 15.31
C LEU A 186 2.87 23.90 16.34
N THR A 187 3.41 25.08 15.99
CA THR A 187 3.47 26.23 16.90
C THR A 187 2.36 27.25 16.65
N LYS A 188 2.05 27.54 15.38
CA LYS A 188 1.04 28.52 14.99
C LYS A 188 -0.23 27.85 14.50
N SER A 189 -1.27 27.90 15.35
CA SER A 189 -2.60 27.38 15.03
C SER A 189 -3.27 28.21 13.94
N ILE A 190 -3.91 27.52 12.98
CA ILE A 190 -4.72 28.13 11.92
C ILE A 190 -6.20 27.93 12.21
N ALA A 191 -6.61 26.75 12.68
CA ALA A 191 -7.99 26.45 13.00
C ALA A 191 -8.11 25.24 13.94
N VAL A 192 -9.34 24.99 14.39
CA VAL A 192 -9.70 23.77 15.11
C VAL A 192 -10.83 23.08 14.37
N ILE A 193 -10.64 21.81 14.03
CA ILE A 193 -11.69 20.92 13.54
C ILE A 193 -12.38 20.35 14.79
N PRO A 194 -13.68 20.61 15.01
CA PRO A 194 -14.38 20.09 16.19
C PRO A 194 -14.48 18.57 16.13
N LYS A 195 -14.72 17.94 17.29
CA LYS A 195 -15.09 16.52 17.35
C LYS A 195 -16.30 16.25 16.44
N GLN A 196 -16.28 15.13 15.71
CA GLN A 196 -17.21 14.77 14.63
C GLN A 196 -17.17 15.71 13.41
N GLY A 197 -16.27 16.68 13.37
CA GLY A 197 -16.04 17.52 12.20
C GLY A 197 -15.43 16.72 11.06
N ALA A 198 -15.87 16.98 9.84
CA ALA A 198 -15.32 16.37 8.64
C ALA A 198 -13.86 16.80 8.43
N ILE A 199 -13.02 15.84 8.07
CA ILE A 199 -11.59 16.00 7.87
C ILE A 199 -11.13 15.14 6.70
N LYS A 200 -10.31 15.73 5.82
CA LYS A 200 -9.58 14.98 4.80
C LYS A 200 -8.12 14.88 5.20
N VAL A 201 -7.62 13.66 5.36
CA VAL A 201 -6.20 13.38 5.62
C VAL A 201 -5.50 13.25 4.27
N LEU A 202 -4.59 14.18 3.97
CA LEU A 202 -3.96 14.30 2.66
C LEU A 202 -2.68 13.46 2.58
N VAL A 203 -1.71 13.79 3.43
CA VAL A 203 -0.40 13.12 3.46
C VAL A 203 0.08 12.88 4.89
N ALA A 204 0.99 11.92 5.03
CA ALA A 204 1.69 11.62 6.27
C ALA A 204 3.19 11.49 6.02
N LYS A 205 3.99 11.73 7.05
CA LYS A 205 5.44 11.54 7.00
C LYS A 205 5.84 10.10 7.33
N GLU A 206 5.20 9.55 8.36
CA GLU A 206 5.37 8.16 8.77
C GLU A 206 4.04 7.40 8.58
N SER A 207 4.13 6.09 8.36
CA SER A 207 2.94 5.26 8.13
C SER A 207 2.63 4.27 9.23
N ASN A 208 3.51 4.06 10.20
CA ASN A 208 3.41 2.97 11.19
C ASN A 208 3.67 3.43 12.64
N GLU A 209 3.83 4.72 12.86
CA GLU A 209 4.04 5.28 14.19
C GLU A 209 2.71 5.45 14.94
N TYR A 210 2.74 5.27 16.28
CA TYR A 210 1.57 5.49 17.13
C TYR A 210 1.07 6.94 17.06
N GLU A 211 1.99 7.90 17.00
CA GLU A 211 1.67 9.32 16.80
C GLU A 211 2.57 9.87 15.68
N SER A 212 1.96 10.37 14.60
CA SER A 212 2.68 10.92 13.45
C SER A 212 2.06 12.24 13.00
N LYS A 213 2.80 12.99 12.18
CA LYS A 213 2.35 14.24 11.58
C LYS A 213 1.65 14.00 10.25
N TYR A 214 0.50 14.64 10.12
CA TYR A 214 -0.33 14.56 8.94
C TYR A 214 -0.67 15.96 8.45
N LEU A 215 -0.70 16.13 7.13
CA LEU A 215 -1.32 17.29 6.51
C LEU A 215 -2.80 16.95 6.31
N VAL A 216 -3.68 17.82 6.78
CA VAL A 216 -5.12 17.62 6.74
C VAL A 216 -5.83 18.84 6.18
N GLN A 217 -7.05 18.65 5.71
CA GLN A 217 -7.93 19.71 5.24
C GLN A 217 -9.26 19.66 6.00
N SER A 218 -9.72 20.81 6.49
CA SER A 218 -11.05 20.95 7.10
C SER A 218 -12.15 21.05 6.02
N SER A 219 -13.41 20.91 6.42
CA SER A 219 -14.56 21.10 5.52
C SER A 219 -14.65 22.50 4.91
N PHE A 220 -14.08 23.53 5.55
CA PHE A 220 -13.99 24.89 5.01
C PHE A 220 -12.84 25.05 4.00
N GLY A 221 -12.04 24.01 3.78
CA GLY A 221 -10.92 24.02 2.84
C GLY A 221 -9.61 24.53 3.43
N LEU A 222 -9.53 24.78 4.75
CA LEU A 222 -8.26 25.16 5.40
C LEU A 222 -7.34 23.94 5.50
N VAL A 223 -6.11 24.09 5.02
CA VAL A 223 -5.10 23.04 5.01
C VAL A 223 -4.03 23.36 6.05
N GLY A 224 -3.65 22.37 6.86
CA GLY A 224 -2.63 22.53 7.87
C GLY A 224 -2.13 21.20 8.42
N TRP A 225 -1.05 21.26 9.20
CA TRP A 225 -0.43 20.11 9.83
C TRP A 225 -1.06 19.81 11.18
N THR A 226 -1.12 18.54 11.57
CA THR A 226 -1.55 18.12 12.91
C THR A 226 -0.89 16.82 13.30
N LYS A 227 -1.06 16.41 14.57
CA LYS A 227 -0.69 15.09 15.07
C LYS A 227 -1.91 14.21 15.17
N ILE A 228 -1.84 13.01 14.62
CA ILE A 228 -2.91 12.02 14.70
C ILE A 228 -2.35 10.79 15.39
N LYS A 229 -3.09 10.28 16.39
CA LYS A 229 -2.79 9.03 17.05
C LYS A 229 -3.49 7.85 16.37
N ALA A 230 -2.75 6.76 16.19
CA ALA A 230 -3.21 5.49 15.63
C ALA A 230 -2.98 4.39 16.67
N ALA A 231 -4.04 3.72 17.12
CA ALA A 231 -3.89 2.53 17.96
C ALA A 231 -3.93 1.25 17.11
N GLN A 232 -3.45 0.16 17.69
CA GLN A 232 -3.58 -1.17 17.10
C GLN A 232 -5.06 -1.52 16.91
N TYR A 233 -5.44 -1.79 15.66
CA TYR A 233 -6.79 -2.15 15.24
C TYR A 233 -7.91 -1.16 15.61
N ARG A 234 -7.57 0.09 16.00
CA ARG A 234 -8.56 1.09 16.41
C ARG A 234 -8.13 2.53 16.10
N SER A 235 -9.06 3.31 15.55
CA SER A 235 -8.94 4.76 15.36
C SER A 235 -8.97 5.51 16.70
N MET A 236 -8.07 6.49 16.90
CA MET A 236 -8.08 7.34 18.12
C MET A 236 -8.43 8.79 17.84
N SER A 237 -7.68 9.47 16.97
CA SER A 237 -7.89 10.90 16.69
C SER A 237 -8.76 11.13 15.44
N VAL A 238 -8.59 10.31 14.40
CA VAL A 238 -9.33 10.39 13.13
C VAL A 238 -9.81 9.01 12.73
N GLU A 239 -11.08 8.89 12.33
CA GLU A 239 -11.65 7.62 11.90
C GLU A 239 -10.96 7.13 10.61
N GLY A 240 -10.62 5.84 10.55
CA GLY A 240 -9.95 5.22 9.40
C GLY A 240 -8.41 5.29 9.44
N ILE A 241 -7.82 5.91 10.47
CA ILE A 241 -6.37 5.89 10.73
C ILE A 241 -6.09 5.00 11.95
N TYR A 242 -5.54 3.81 11.71
CA TYR A 242 -5.24 2.83 12.76
C TYR A 242 -4.22 1.80 12.29
N TYR A 243 -3.38 1.30 13.20
CA TYR A 243 -2.38 0.31 12.86
C TYR A 243 -3.03 -1.05 12.53
N TYR A 244 -2.70 -1.62 11.36
CA TYR A 244 -3.19 -2.92 10.90
C TYR A 244 -2.01 -3.87 10.77
N GLY A 245 -1.71 -4.59 11.84
CA GLY A 245 -0.59 -5.50 11.93
C GLY A 245 -0.54 -6.09 13.34
N ASP A 246 0.23 -7.16 13.49
CA ASP A 246 0.41 -7.87 14.75
C ASP A 246 1.29 -7.10 15.75
#